data_AF-A0A117Q5W6-F1
#
_entry.id   AF-A0A117Q5W6-F1
#
_cell.length_a   1.000
_cell.length_b   1.000
_cell.length_c   1.000
_cell.angle_alpha   90.00
_cell.angle_beta   90.00
_cell.angle_gamma   90.00
#
_symmetry.space_group_name_H-M   'P 1'
#
loop_
_entity.id
_entity.type
_entity.pdbx_description
1 polymer ?
#
loop_
_entity_poly.entity_id
_entity_poly.type
_entity_poly.pdbx_seq_one_letter_code
_entity_poly.pdbx_strand_id
1 'polypeptide(L)'
;MGQPEMQPEGPPQDGRGEGAARLRPGDLAGRAFPLGDWGEPAERLDELYRWVERGALDTASWYLRDRVWKRRGAWALRSAAAAGAVAGAALPLLDLAGAARGVAPWGCLALLIAVSCAGVDRFFGVTSGWMRDVATAQAVQRRLQALQFDWASESIREVLGPAEGTASEASERCLGVLRRFSEDITELVRTETTDWMVEFRTGAAPLGIQAAVTYVPRQEAAGSGGRLPLPPANGTRPNMPRQRPPEPR
;
A
#
# COMPACT_ATOMS: atom_id res chain seq x y z
N MET A 1 -23.86 51.07 -38.83
CA MET A 1 -24.73 51.40 -37.68
C MET A 1 -25.64 50.20 -37.49
N GLY A 2 -25.60 49.39 -36.43
CA GLY A 2 -24.84 49.44 -35.19
C GLY A 2 -24.76 48.02 -34.58
N GLN A 3 -23.61 47.82 -33.95
CA GLN A 3 -23.18 46.90 -32.89
C GLN A 3 -23.96 45.61 -32.54
N PRO A 4 -23.21 44.49 -32.35
CA PRO A 4 -23.70 43.26 -31.72
C PRO A 4 -23.73 43.40 -30.19
N GLU A 5 -24.81 42.94 -29.56
CA GLU A 5 -24.90 42.88 -28.09
C GLU A 5 -24.19 41.63 -27.56
N MET A 6 -23.18 41.88 -26.74
CA MET A 6 -22.46 40.89 -25.95
C MET A 6 -23.34 40.37 -24.82
N GLN A 7 -23.39 39.04 -24.65
CA GLN A 7 -23.83 38.43 -23.40
C GLN A 7 -22.62 37.87 -22.63
N PRO A 8 -22.62 37.99 -21.29
CA PRO A 8 -21.42 38.09 -20.49
C PRO A 8 -20.81 36.72 -20.15
N GLU A 9 -19.49 36.65 -20.19
CA GLU A 9 -18.73 35.58 -19.57
C GLU A 9 -19.03 35.51 -18.07
N GLY A 10 -19.55 34.37 -17.61
CA GLY A 10 -19.69 34.06 -16.19
C GLY A 10 -18.33 33.67 -15.60
N PRO A 11 -18.06 34.00 -14.32
CA PRO A 11 -16.77 33.79 -13.68
C PRO A 11 -16.48 32.29 -13.46
N PRO A 12 -15.19 31.87 -13.40
CA PRO A 12 -14.86 30.49 -13.11
C PRO A 12 -15.26 30.17 -11.66
N GLN A 13 -16.18 29.21 -11.50
CA GLN A 13 -16.51 28.67 -10.18
C GLN A 13 -15.35 27.81 -9.69
N ASP A 14 -14.56 28.36 -8.77
CA ASP A 14 -13.74 27.62 -7.81
C ASP A 14 -14.65 26.75 -6.94
N GLY A 15 -14.82 25.50 -7.34
CA GLY A 15 -15.57 24.47 -6.62
C GLY A 15 -14.67 23.61 -5.76
N ARG A 16 -14.38 24.08 -4.54
CA ARG A 16 -13.87 23.26 -3.43
C ARG A 16 -15.05 22.57 -2.74
N GLY A 17 -15.15 21.25 -2.85
CA GLY A 17 -16.10 20.39 -2.11
C GLY A 17 -16.11 18.97 -2.72
N GLU A 18 -15.39 18.03 -2.12
CA GLU A 18 -15.90 16.98 -1.21
C GLU A 18 -16.89 16.01 -1.86
N GLY A 19 -16.44 14.74 -1.98
CA GLY A 19 -17.29 13.57 -2.24
C GLY A 19 -17.34 13.13 -3.70
N ALA A 20 -16.76 11.95 -4.00
CA ALA A 20 -16.91 11.19 -5.25
C ALA A 20 -15.98 11.51 -6.46
N ALA A 21 -14.67 11.67 -6.24
CA ALA A 21 -13.68 11.59 -7.32
C ALA A 21 -12.61 10.51 -7.08
N ARG A 22 -13.01 9.22 -7.04
CA ARG A 22 -12.06 8.12 -7.33
C ARG A 22 -11.94 7.91 -8.84
N LEU A 23 -11.57 8.96 -9.56
CA LEU A 23 -11.20 8.88 -10.97
C LEU A 23 -9.91 9.67 -11.17
N ARG A 24 -8.77 8.97 -11.10
CA ARG A 24 -7.72 9.11 -12.12
C ARG A 24 -6.59 8.09 -11.94
N PRO A 25 -6.63 7.02 -12.71
CA PRO A 25 -5.46 6.30 -13.22
C PRO A 25 -4.78 7.00 -14.43
N GLY A 26 -5.20 8.22 -14.79
CA GLY A 26 -5.22 8.71 -16.18
C GLY A 26 -6.66 8.61 -16.71
N ASP A 27 -7.09 9.46 -17.63
CA ASP A 27 -8.41 9.32 -18.26
C ASP A 27 -8.54 7.95 -18.96
N LEU A 28 -9.74 7.36 -18.93
CA LEU A 28 -10.11 6.16 -19.67
C LEU A 28 -10.03 6.37 -21.21
N ALA A 29 -9.83 7.60 -21.66
CA ALA A 29 -9.23 7.93 -22.94
C ALA A 29 -7.74 8.15 -22.70
N GLY A 30 -6.92 7.20 -23.16
CA GLY A 30 -5.46 7.32 -23.10
C GLY A 30 -5.04 8.71 -23.59
N ARG A 31 -4.06 9.33 -22.91
CA ARG A 31 -3.40 10.55 -23.41
C ARG A 31 -3.19 10.35 -24.91
N ALA A 32 -3.55 11.34 -25.72
CA ALA A 32 -3.53 11.19 -27.17
C ALA A 32 -2.20 10.54 -27.58
N PHE A 33 -2.30 9.33 -28.12
CA PHE A 33 -1.14 8.61 -28.61
C PHE A 33 -0.54 9.52 -29.68
N PRO A 34 0.78 9.79 -29.65
CA PRO A 34 1.39 10.63 -30.67
C PRO A 34 1.13 10.00 -32.04
N LEU A 35 0.18 10.59 -32.79
CA LEU A 35 -0.12 10.26 -34.17
C LEU A 35 0.87 11.06 -35.01
N GLY A 36 1.82 10.38 -35.66
CA GLY A 36 2.91 11.07 -36.34
C GLY A 36 3.44 10.29 -37.53
N ASP A 37 3.70 11.05 -38.60
CA ASP A 37 4.36 10.64 -39.83
C ASP A 37 5.72 9.97 -39.55
N TRP A 38 5.96 8.79 -40.11
CA TRP A 38 7.14 7.95 -39.87
C TRP A 38 8.32 8.28 -40.78
N GLY A 39 8.29 9.44 -41.45
CA GLY A 39 9.39 9.92 -42.30
C GLY A 39 10.73 10.07 -41.56
N GLU A 40 10.69 10.35 -40.25
CA GLU A 40 11.87 10.47 -39.38
C GLU A 40 11.70 9.56 -38.13
N PRO A 41 12.08 8.28 -38.24
CA PRO A 41 11.74 7.27 -37.22
C PRO A 41 12.43 7.53 -35.86
N ALA A 42 13.65 8.05 -35.84
CA ALA A 42 14.40 8.28 -34.60
C ALA A 42 13.76 9.36 -33.70
N GLU A 43 13.33 10.48 -34.27
CA GLU A 43 12.68 11.55 -33.50
C GLU A 43 11.33 11.09 -32.94
N ARG A 44 10.57 10.31 -33.72
CA ARG A 44 9.27 9.76 -33.29
C ARG A 44 9.40 8.73 -32.19
N LEU A 45 10.46 7.91 -32.26
CA LEU A 45 10.80 6.97 -31.20
C LEU A 45 11.14 7.69 -29.89
N ASP A 46 11.91 8.78 -29.93
CA ASP A 46 12.20 9.59 -28.74
C ASP A 46 10.94 10.28 -28.18
N GLU A 47 10.07 10.82 -29.04
CA GLU A 47 8.78 11.38 -28.61
C GLU A 47 7.90 10.34 -27.90
N LEU A 48 7.84 9.13 -28.44
CA LEU A 48 7.09 8.02 -27.86
C LEU A 48 7.68 7.59 -26.51
N TYR A 49 9.02 7.47 -26.43
CA TYR A 49 9.72 7.21 -25.19
C TYR A 49 9.40 8.25 -24.12
N ARG A 50 9.51 9.55 -24.43
CA ARG A 50 9.17 10.64 -23.49
C ARG A 50 7.70 10.62 -23.09
N TRP A 51 6.79 10.27 -24.00
CA TRP A 51 5.38 10.12 -23.70
C TRP A 51 5.17 8.98 -22.68
N VAL A 52 5.79 7.83 -22.89
CA VAL A 52 5.72 6.66 -21.99
C VAL A 52 6.33 7.01 -20.61
N GLU A 53 7.53 7.58 -20.59
CA GLU A 53 8.24 8.01 -19.37
C GLU A 53 7.40 8.96 -18.53
N ARG A 54 6.85 10.02 -19.14
CA ARG A 54 5.95 10.96 -18.45
C ARG A 54 4.74 10.22 -17.86
N GLY A 55 4.21 9.23 -18.55
CA GLY A 55 3.07 8.43 -18.06
C GLY A 55 3.38 7.65 -16.80
N ALA A 56 4.55 7.03 -16.77
CA ALA A 56 5.03 6.33 -15.58
C ALA A 56 5.26 7.29 -14.41
N LEU A 57 5.89 8.45 -14.67
CA LEU A 57 6.12 9.48 -13.65
C LEU A 57 4.80 10.04 -13.09
N ASP A 58 3.84 10.35 -13.96
CA ASP A 58 2.51 10.80 -13.58
C ASP A 58 1.81 9.76 -12.69
N THR A 59 1.88 8.49 -13.09
CA THR A 59 1.31 7.36 -12.33
C THR A 59 1.95 7.23 -10.95
N ALA A 60 3.29 7.26 -10.85
CA ALA A 60 3.99 7.24 -9.58
C ALA A 60 3.65 8.46 -8.71
N SER A 61 3.55 9.64 -9.31
CA SER A 61 3.17 10.87 -8.60
C SER A 61 1.75 10.80 -8.04
N TRP A 62 0.83 10.14 -8.76
CA TRP A 62 -0.55 9.97 -8.33
C TRP A 62 -0.63 9.12 -7.07
N TYR A 63 0.06 7.98 -7.04
CA TYR A 63 0.15 7.15 -5.83
C TYR A 63 0.77 7.93 -4.65
N LEU A 64 1.73 8.82 -4.89
CA LEU A 64 2.39 9.58 -3.81
C LEU A 64 1.63 10.83 -3.33
N ARG A 65 0.66 11.34 -4.08
CA ARG A 65 0.06 12.69 -3.88
C ARG A 65 -0.69 12.83 -2.55
N ASP A 66 -1.35 11.78 -2.10
CA ASP A 66 -2.18 11.82 -0.88
C ASP A 66 -1.48 11.25 0.37
N ARG A 67 -0.17 10.98 0.29
CA ARG A 67 0.56 10.26 1.36
C ARG A 67 0.54 10.96 2.71
N VAL A 68 0.55 12.29 2.72
CA VAL A 68 0.76 13.07 3.95
C VAL A 68 -0.52 13.12 4.78
N TRP A 69 -1.67 13.27 4.13
CA TRP A 69 -2.97 13.27 4.82
C TRP A 69 -3.32 11.87 5.34
N LYS A 70 -3.09 10.82 4.54
CA LYS A 70 -3.22 9.43 5.00
C LYS A 70 -2.28 9.14 6.18
N ARG A 71 -1.00 9.53 6.09
CA ARG A 71 -0.03 9.34 7.20
C ARG A 71 -0.44 10.09 8.47
N ARG A 72 -0.85 11.35 8.35
CA ARG A 72 -1.30 12.17 9.50
C ARG A 72 -2.57 11.60 10.12
N GLY A 73 -3.53 11.15 9.31
CA GLY A 73 -4.74 10.47 9.78
C GLY A 73 -4.42 9.18 10.54
N ALA A 74 -3.57 8.32 9.98
CA ALA A 74 -3.12 7.09 10.63
C ALA A 74 -2.39 7.36 11.96
N TRP A 75 -1.53 8.37 12.00
CA TRP A 75 -0.85 8.78 13.23
C TRP A 75 -1.83 9.32 14.27
N ALA A 76 -2.75 10.20 13.88
CA ALA A 76 -3.76 10.74 14.78
C ALA A 76 -4.66 9.63 15.36
N LEU A 77 -5.10 8.67 14.53
CA LEU A 77 -5.89 7.52 14.96
C LEU A 77 -5.13 6.63 15.95
N ARG A 78 -3.84 6.35 15.69
CA ARG A 78 -3.00 5.58 16.62
C ARG A 78 -2.77 6.30 17.94
N SER A 79 -2.48 7.61 17.90
CA SER A 79 -2.27 8.40 19.10
C SER A 79 -3.55 8.50 19.93
N ALA A 80 -4.71 8.68 19.28
CA ALA A 80 -6.00 8.68 19.95
C ALA A 80 -6.32 7.31 20.57
N ALA A 81 -6.04 6.21 19.87
CA ALA A 81 -6.23 4.87 20.39
C ALA A 81 -5.33 4.59 21.61
N ALA A 82 -4.05 4.94 21.54
CA ALA A 82 -3.12 4.77 22.65
C ALA A 82 -3.51 5.62 23.86
N ALA A 83 -3.84 6.90 23.64
CA ALA A 83 -4.29 7.81 24.70
C ALA A 83 -5.59 7.31 25.36
N GLY A 84 -6.56 6.84 24.55
CA GLY A 84 -7.81 6.29 25.06
C GLY A 84 -7.61 4.99 25.85
N ALA A 85 -6.69 4.11 25.44
CA ALA A 85 -6.36 2.90 26.20
C ALA A 85 -5.69 3.22 27.54
N VAL A 86 -4.72 4.16 27.54
CA VAL A 86 -4.04 4.60 28.76
C VAL A 86 -5.00 5.28 29.72
N ALA A 87 -5.84 6.22 29.23
CA ALA A 87 -6.85 6.87 30.04
C ALA A 87 -7.92 5.87 30.55
N GLY A 88 -8.31 4.92 29.70
CA GLY A 88 -9.23 3.84 30.04
C GLY A 88 -8.77 2.97 31.20
N ALA A 89 -7.46 2.71 31.29
CA ALA A 89 -6.85 1.96 32.40
C ALA A 89 -6.55 2.85 33.62
N ALA A 90 -6.10 4.08 33.41
CA ALA A 90 -5.64 4.97 34.47
C ALA A 90 -6.80 5.62 35.27
N LEU A 91 -7.88 6.02 34.60
CA LEU A 91 -8.99 6.75 35.24
C LEU A 91 -9.70 5.93 36.33
N PRO A 92 -10.02 4.63 36.14
CA PRO A 92 -10.57 3.79 37.21
C PRO A 92 -9.59 3.58 38.38
N LEU A 93 -8.28 3.51 38.11
CA LEU A 93 -7.25 3.34 39.13
C LEU A 93 -7.07 4.60 39.99
N LEU A 94 -7.17 5.78 39.38
CA LEU A 94 -7.10 7.07 40.10
C LEU A 94 -8.31 7.28 41.02
N ASP A 95 -9.50 6.85 40.57
CA ASP A 95 -10.72 6.87 41.39
C ASP A 95 -10.61 5.90 42.57
N LEU A 96 -10.11 4.69 42.32
CA LEU A 96 -9.86 3.68 43.37
C LEU A 96 -8.80 4.14 44.38
N ALA A 97 -7.74 4.80 43.93
CA ALA A 97 -6.70 5.36 44.80
C ALA A 97 -7.15 6.60 45.58
N GLY A 98 -8.36 7.13 45.31
CA GLY A 98 -8.89 8.33 45.94
C GLY A 98 -8.20 9.63 45.50
N ALA A 99 -7.35 9.59 44.47
CA ALA A 99 -6.61 10.75 43.96
C ALA A 99 -7.50 11.71 43.17
N ALA A 100 -8.56 11.20 42.53
CA ALA A 100 -9.56 11.99 41.83
C ALA A 100 -10.91 11.27 41.88
N ARG A 101 -11.97 11.91 42.40
CA ARG A 101 -13.29 11.29 42.56
C ARG A 101 -14.15 11.43 41.30
N GLY A 102 -14.84 10.35 40.93
CA GLY A 102 -15.88 10.37 39.89
C GLY A 102 -15.35 10.32 38.46
N VAL A 103 -14.07 9.96 38.29
CA VAL A 103 -13.42 9.83 36.97
C VAL A 103 -13.56 8.44 36.36
N ALA A 104 -13.96 7.40 37.11
CA ALA A 104 -14.09 6.04 36.59
C ALA A 104 -15.01 5.90 35.34
N PRO A 105 -16.18 6.57 35.24
CA PRO A 105 -17.04 6.46 34.05
C PRO A 105 -16.39 6.99 32.76
N TRP A 106 -15.49 7.97 32.89
CA TRP A 106 -14.74 8.53 31.77
C TRP A 106 -13.70 7.55 31.20
N GLY A 107 -13.27 6.57 32.01
CA GLY A 107 -12.43 5.46 31.56
C GLY A 107 -13.14 4.59 30.51
N CYS A 108 -14.42 4.27 30.72
CA CYS A 108 -15.21 3.53 29.73
C CYS A 108 -15.36 4.30 28.41
N LEU A 109 -15.59 5.62 28.49
CA LEU A 109 -15.66 6.48 27.30
C LEU A 109 -14.31 6.51 26.56
N ALA A 110 -13.20 6.59 27.29
CA ALA A 110 -11.85 6.56 26.71
C ALA A 110 -11.55 5.22 26.00
N LEU A 111 -11.98 4.10 26.57
CA LEU A 111 -11.88 2.78 25.92
C LEU A 111 -12.73 2.68 24.65
N LEU A 112 -13.96 3.22 24.68
CA LEU A 112 -14.81 3.25 23.49
C LEU A 112 -14.16 4.06 22.36
N ILE A 113 -13.62 5.24 22.66
CA ILE A 113 -12.89 6.06 21.70
C ILE A 113 -11.68 5.28 21.16
N ALA A 114 -10.94 4.58 22.02
CA ALA A 114 -9.78 3.81 21.59
C ALA A 114 -10.14 2.70 20.59
N VAL A 115 -11.19 1.93 20.88
CA VAL A 115 -11.69 0.87 20.01
C VAL A 115 -12.24 1.44 18.71
N SER A 116 -12.98 2.55 18.76
CA SER A 116 -13.50 3.23 17.56
C SER A 116 -12.36 3.74 16.68
N CYS A 117 -11.32 4.36 17.24
CA CYS A 117 -10.15 4.81 16.49
C CYS A 117 -9.41 3.63 15.84
N ALA A 118 -9.23 2.53 16.56
CA ALA A 118 -8.62 1.32 16.00
C ALA A 118 -9.47 0.70 14.88
N GLY A 119 -10.80 0.68 15.05
CA GLY A 119 -11.75 0.21 14.05
C GLY A 119 -11.74 1.06 12.78
N VAL A 120 -11.69 2.39 12.92
CA VAL A 120 -11.60 3.33 11.80
C VAL A 120 -10.27 3.17 11.04
N ASP A 121 -9.12 3.08 11.73
CA ASP A 121 -7.82 2.85 11.05
C ASP A 121 -7.84 1.55 10.24
N ARG A 122 -8.46 0.49 10.77
CA ARG A 122 -8.56 -0.81 10.10
C ARG A 122 -9.56 -0.81 8.95
N PHE A 123 -10.76 -0.25 9.13
CA PHE A 123 -11.81 -0.25 8.11
C PHE A 123 -11.44 0.61 6.89
N PHE A 124 -10.87 1.80 7.15
CA PHE A 124 -10.43 2.67 6.07
C PHE A 124 -9.03 2.29 5.54
N GLY A 125 -8.33 1.36 6.22
CA GLY A 125 -6.99 0.94 5.84
C GLY A 125 -6.03 2.12 5.73
N VAL A 126 -6.21 3.17 6.53
CA VAL A 126 -5.48 4.45 6.37
C VAL A 126 -3.97 4.20 6.46
N THR A 127 -3.59 3.27 7.33
CA THR A 127 -2.21 2.82 7.48
C THR A 127 -1.71 1.91 6.36
N SER A 128 -2.48 0.90 5.93
CA SER A 128 -2.02 -0.01 4.87
C SER A 128 -2.01 0.69 3.52
N GLY A 129 -2.97 1.58 3.28
CA GLY A 129 -3.13 2.33 2.05
C GLY A 129 -1.91 3.17 1.69
N TRP A 130 -1.35 3.96 2.61
CA TRP A 130 -0.18 4.78 2.26
C TRP A 130 1.10 3.95 2.02
N MET A 131 1.28 2.83 2.74
CA MET A 131 2.41 1.94 2.51
C MET A 131 2.29 1.21 1.17
N ARG A 132 1.07 0.77 0.83
CA ARG A 132 0.73 0.17 -0.45
C ARG A 132 0.96 1.15 -1.60
N ASP A 133 0.48 2.38 -1.47
CA ASP A 133 0.70 3.45 -2.44
C ASP A 133 2.21 3.70 -2.68
N VAL A 134 3.00 3.76 -1.60
CA VAL A 134 4.47 3.92 -1.69
C VAL A 134 5.13 2.72 -2.37
N ALA A 135 4.73 1.49 -2.02
CA ALA A 135 5.28 0.28 -2.63
C ALA A 135 4.99 0.24 -4.14
N THR A 136 3.77 0.57 -4.56
CA THR A 136 3.40 0.62 -5.99
C THR A 136 4.16 1.72 -6.71
N ALA A 137 4.27 2.92 -6.12
CA ALA A 137 5.07 3.99 -6.69
C ALA A 137 6.55 3.59 -6.87
N GLN A 138 7.15 2.91 -5.89
CA GLN A 138 8.50 2.39 -5.99
C GLN A 138 8.63 1.31 -7.07
N ALA A 139 7.63 0.44 -7.21
CA ALA A 139 7.60 -0.59 -8.24
C ALA A 139 7.50 0.00 -9.66
N VAL A 140 6.78 1.12 -9.83
CA VAL A 140 6.75 1.89 -11.08
C VAL A 140 8.12 2.52 -11.34
N GLN A 141 8.72 3.17 -10.35
CA GLN A 141 10.04 3.82 -10.49
C GLN A 141 11.15 2.83 -10.87
N ARG A 142 11.16 1.63 -10.26
CA ARG A 142 12.13 0.58 -10.61
C ARG A 142 11.99 0.10 -12.06
N ARG A 143 10.76 -0.08 -12.54
CA ARG A 143 10.50 -0.46 -13.95
C ARG A 143 10.85 0.66 -14.91
N LEU A 144 10.59 1.92 -14.53
CA LEU A 144 10.97 3.07 -15.33
C LEU A 144 12.49 3.15 -15.48
N GLN A 145 13.23 2.93 -14.39
CA GLN A 145 14.69 2.88 -14.43
C GLN A 145 15.19 1.76 -15.35
N ALA A 146 14.56 0.59 -15.34
CA ALA A 146 14.89 -0.49 -16.28
C ALA A 146 14.62 -0.08 -17.74
N LEU A 147 13.47 0.54 -18.02
CA LEU A 147 13.16 1.09 -19.35
C LEU A 147 14.23 2.08 -19.83
N GLN A 148 14.67 2.99 -18.96
CA GLN A 148 15.70 3.99 -19.28
C GLN A 148 17.03 3.33 -19.69
N PHE A 149 17.43 2.27 -18.99
CA PHE A 149 18.65 1.53 -19.31
C PHE A 149 18.51 0.70 -20.59
N ASP A 150 17.39 0.00 -20.76
CA ASP A 150 17.12 -0.79 -21.96
C ASP A 150 17.10 0.12 -23.20
N TRP A 151 16.43 1.28 -23.09
CA TRP A 151 16.41 2.32 -24.12
C TRP A 151 17.82 2.81 -24.45
N ALA A 152 18.60 3.21 -23.44
CA ALA A 152 19.97 3.68 -23.65
C ALA A 152 20.85 2.61 -24.32
N SER A 153 20.66 1.33 -23.96
CA SER A 153 21.43 0.23 -24.56
C SER A 153 21.10 0.03 -26.04
N GLU A 154 19.83 0.16 -26.44
CA GLU A 154 19.41 0.05 -27.84
C GLU A 154 19.76 1.31 -28.64
N SER A 155 19.64 2.52 -28.08
CA SER A 155 20.10 3.75 -28.74
C SER A 155 21.62 3.75 -28.96
N ILE A 156 22.41 3.23 -28.02
CA ILE A 156 23.86 3.07 -28.20
C ILE A 156 24.16 2.04 -29.30
N ARG A 157 23.41 0.93 -29.35
CA ARG A 157 23.54 -0.08 -30.43
C ARG A 157 23.19 0.49 -31.80
N GLU A 158 22.23 1.39 -31.89
CA GLU A 158 21.88 2.08 -33.13
C GLU A 158 23.01 3.04 -33.59
N VAL A 159 23.64 3.76 -32.66
CA VAL A 159 24.68 4.77 -32.97
C VAL A 159 26.07 4.16 -33.17
N LEU A 160 26.41 3.09 -32.45
CA LEU A 160 27.78 2.49 -32.41
C LEU A 160 27.83 1.06 -32.95
N GLY A 161 26.70 0.46 -33.32
CA GLY A 161 26.65 -0.92 -33.78
C GLY A 161 27.30 -1.12 -35.16
N PRO A 162 27.90 -2.31 -35.43
CA PRO A 162 28.22 -2.72 -36.78
C PRO A 162 26.96 -2.61 -37.67
N ALA A 163 27.11 -2.28 -38.95
CA ALA A 163 26.03 -2.06 -39.92
C ALA A 163 25.17 -3.32 -40.25
N GLU A 164 25.05 -4.27 -39.31
CA GLU A 164 24.39 -5.56 -39.45
C GLU A 164 22.86 -5.48 -39.25
N GLY A 165 22.32 -4.37 -38.75
CA GLY A 165 20.87 -4.16 -38.59
C GLY A 165 20.35 -3.01 -39.45
N THR A 166 19.29 -3.24 -40.21
CA THR A 166 18.60 -2.14 -40.91
C THR A 166 17.96 -1.18 -39.90
N ALA A 167 17.82 0.10 -40.24
CA ALA A 167 17.14 1.08 -39.39
C ALA A 167 15.72 0.64 -38.96
N SER A 168 15.05 -0.18 -39.79
CA SER A 168 13.77 -0.81 -39.48
C SER A 168 13.85 -1.76 -38.29
N GLU A 169 14.84 -2.66 -38.25
CA GLU A 169 14.99 -3.62 -37.14
C GLU A 169 15.34 -2.94 -35.81
N ALA A 170 16.14 -1.86 -35.84
CA ALA A 170 16.43 -1.06 -34.66
C ALA A 170 15.13 -0.42 -34.12
N SER A 171 14.31 0.15 -35.02
CA SER A 171 13.03 0.74 -34.64
C SER A 171 12.05 -0.28 -34.04
N GLU A 172 12.00 -1.50 -34.59
CA GLU A 172 11.15 -2.59 -34.07
C GLU A 172 11.58 -3.02 -32.65
N ARG A 173 12.89 -3.08 -32.37
CA ARG A 173 13.41 -3.39 -31.03
C ARG A 173 13.05 -2.30 -30.02
N CYS A 174 13.23 -1.03 -30.39
CA CYS A 174 12.85 0.12 -29.55
C CYS A 174 11.33 0.13 -29.25
N LEU A 175 10.49 -0.14 -30.25
CA LEU A 175 9.05 -0.29 -30.05
C LEU A 175 8.70 -1.48 -29.14
N GLY A 176 9.44 -2.60 -29.25
CA GLY A 176 9.28 -3.76 -28.38
C GLY A 176 9.54 -3.44 -26.91
N VAL A 177 10.59 -2.67 -26.61
CA VAL A 177 10.93 -2.21 -25.25
C VAL A 177 9.81 -1.33 -24.67
N LEU A 178 9.32 -0.35 -25.44
CA LEU A 178 8.23 0.54 -25.01
C LEU A 178 6.91 -0.19 -24.78
N ARG A 179 6.58 -1.14 -25.66
CA ARG A 179 5.37 -1.98 -25.55
C ARG A 179 5.43 -2.84 -24.29
N ARG A 180 6.53 -3.56 -24.08
CA ARG A 180 6.71 -4.43 -22.90
C ARG A 180 6.57 -3.65 -21.60
N PHE A 181 7.19 -2.47 -21.51
CA PHE A 181 7.05 -1.62 -20.34
C PHE A 181 5.60 -1.18 -20.11
N SER A 182 4.89 -0.80 -21.17
CA SER A 182 3.48 -0.38 -21.07
C SER A 182 2.57 -1.51 -20.59
N GLU A 183 2.82 -2.73 -21.06
CA GLU A 183 2.14 -3.95 -20.59
C GLU A 183 2.47 -4.22 -19.11
N ASP A 184 3.74 -4.11 -18.71
CA ASP A 184 4.19 -4.32 -17.32
C ASP A 184 3.56 -3.32 -16.33
N ILE A 185 3.41 -2.06 -16.73
CA ILE A 185 2.73 -1.04 -15.92
C ILE A 185 1.23 -1.34 -15.81
N THR A 186 0.59 -1.72 -16.92
CA THR A 186 -0.84 -2.06 -16.93
C THR A 186 -1.11 -3.27 -16.04
N GLU A 187 -0.25 -4.28 -16.10
CA GLU A 187 -0.38 -5.49 -15.28
C GLU A 187 -0.07 -5.22 -13.80
N LEU A 188 0.89 -4.35 -13.49
CA LEU A 188 1.14 -3.89 -12.12
C LEU A 188 -0.12 -3.25 -11.51
N VAL A 189 -0.74 -2.32 -12.23
CA VAL A 189 -1.95 -1.61 -11.77
C VAL A 189 -3.13 -2.59 -11.64
N ARG A 190 -3.28 -3.54 -12.57
CA ARG A 190 -4.32 -4.58 -12.49
C ARG A 190 -4.12 -5.49 -11.27
N THR A 191 -2.90 -5.96 -11.03
CA THR A 191 -2.57 -6.80 -9.88
C THR A 191 -2.85 -6.05 -8.58
N GLU A 192 -2.41 -4.79 -8.49
CA GLU A 192 -2.65 -3.94 -7.33
C GLU A 192 -4.15 -3.73 -7.07
N THR A 193 -4.93 -3.49 -8.12
CA THR A 193 -6.39 -3.35 -8.00
C THR A 193 -7.04 -4.63 -7.48
N THR A 194 -6.60 -5.79 -7.99
CA THR A 194 -7.14 -7.11 -7.60
C THR A 194 -6.82 -7.44 -6.15
N ASP A 195 -5.56 -7.24 -5.76
CA ASP A 195 -5.11 -7.43 -4.38
C ASP A 195 -5.86 -6.49 -3.41
N TRP A 196 -6.09 -5.24 -3.82
CA TRP A 196 -6.89 -4.28 -3.03
C TRP A 196 -8.33 -4.77 -2.84
N MET A 197 -8.97 -5.35 -3.88
CA MET A 197 -10.31 -5.94 -3.77
C MET A 197 -10.35 -7.17 -2.85
N VAL A 198 -9.29 -7.97 -2.79
CA VAL A 198 -9.19 -9.12 -1.86
C VAL A 198 -9.01 -8.64 -0.42
N GLU A 199 -8.12 -7.68 -0.19
CA GLU A 199 -7.88 -7.08 1.12
C GLU A 199 -9.16 -6.41 1.66
N PHE A 200 -9.90 -5.69 0.82
CA PHE A 200 -11.18 -5.07 1.20
C PHE A 200 -12.24 -6.11 1.62
N ARG A 201 -12.31 -7.25 0.92
CA ARG A 201 -13.24 -8.35 1.27
C ARG A 201 -12.86 -9.08 2.56
N THR A 202 -11.57 -9.27 2.81
CA THR A 202 -11.08 -10.02 3.99
C THR A 202 -10.95 -9.14 5.25
N GLY A 203 -10.70 -7.84 5.09
CA GLY A 203 -10.64 -6.86 6.19
C GLY A 203 -11.98 -6.63 6.90
N ALA A 204 -13.10 -6.93 6.22
CA ALA A 204 -14.46 -6.88 6.78
C ALA A 204 -14.85 -8.12 7.61
N ALA A 205 -14.01 -9.15 7.68
CA ALA A 205 -14.26 -10.31 8.54
C ALA A 205 -14.10 -9.89 10.01
N PRO A 206 -15.16 -9.99 10.84
CA PRO A 206 -15.08 -9.61 12.24
C PRO A 206 -14.18 -10.62 12.96
N LEU A 207 -13.01 -10.18 13.40
CA LEU A 207 -12.26 -10.89 14.43
C LEU A 207 -13.06 -10.76 15.72
N GLY A 208 -13.97 -11.72 15.93
CA GLY A 208 -14.63 -11.93 17.20
C GLY A 208 -13.56 -12.10 18.28
N ILE A 209 -13.53 -11.18 19.24
CA ILE A 209 -13.26 -11.43 20.66
C ILE A 209 -12.21 -12.52 20.91
N GLN A 210 -10.99 -12.37 20.39
CA GLN A 210 -9.85 -13.24 20.76
C GLN A 210 -8.75 -12.49 21.52
N ALA A 211 -8.85 -11.16 21.64
CA ALA A 211 -7.94 -10.36 22.44
C ALA A 211 -8.40 -10.15 23.91
N ALA A 212 -9.61 -10.58 24.26
CA ALA A 212 -10.20 -10.32 25.59
C ALA A 212 -10.40 -11.59 26.46
N VAL A 213 -10.06 -12.79 25.96
CA VAL A 213 -10.18 -14.04 26.73
C VAL A 213 -8.80 -14.67 26.95
N THR A 214 -7.85 -13.88 27.45
CA THR A 214 -6.85 -14.45 28.36
C THR A 214 -7.44 -14.42 29.77
N TYR A 215 -8.54 -15.16 29.96
CA TYR A 215 -9.00 -15.52 31.29
C TYR A 215 -7.96 -16.46 31.86
N VAL A 216 -7.05 -15.93 32.69
CA VAL A 216 -6.30 -16.74 33.63
C VAL A 216 -7.32 -17.21 34.66
N PRO A 217 -7.67 -18.51 34.75
CA PRO A 217 -8.53 -18.96 35.82
C PRO A 217 -7.77 -18.72 37.12
N ARG A 218 -8.34 -17.90 38.00
CA ARG A 218 -7.93 -17.81 39.39
C ARG A 218 -8.10 -19.20 40.00
N GLN A 219 -7.00 -19.92 40.23
CA GLN A 219 -7.01 -21.11 41.07
C GLN A 219 -7.35 -20.67 42.49
N GLU A 220 -8.58 -20.95 42.93
CA GLU A 220 -8.92 -20.93 44.33
C GLU A 220 -8.18 -22.07 45.03
N ALA A 221 -7.34 -21.69 46.00
CA ALA A 221 -6.78 -22.61 46.97
C ALA A 221 -7.89 -23.02 47.95
N ALA A 222 -8.51 -24.18 47.72
CA ALA A 222 -9.27 -24.90 48.72
C ALA A 222 -8.69 -26.32 48.82
N GLY A 223 -8.06 -26.61 49.96
CA GLY A 223 -7.35 -27.86 50.19
C GLY A 223 -8.26 -29.07 50.39
N SER A 224 -7.77 -30.25 50.00
CA SER A 224 -7.66 -31.45 50.86
C SER A 224 -7.30 -32.68 50.01
N GLY A 225 -6.51 -33.60 50.58
CA GLY A 225 -6.44 -35.00 50.13
C GLY A 225 -5.24 -35.36 49.27
N GLY A 226 -4.22 -35.94 49.90
CA GLY A 226 -2.98 -36.35 49.25
C GLY A 226 -3.07 -37.59 48.34
N ARG A 227 -2.08 -37.70 47.46
CA ARG A 227 -1.38 -38.93 47.03
C ARG A 227 -0.25 -38.53 46.07
N LEU A 228 0.98 -38.90 46.42
CA LEU A 228 2.15 -38.84 45.52
C LEU A 228 1.94 -39.80 44.35
N PRO A 229 2.08 -39.39 43.07
CA PRO A 229 2.15 -40.32 41.97
C PRO A 229 3.59 -40.82 41.81
N LEU A 230 3.77 -42.14 41.92
CA LEU A 230 4.96 -42.86 41.47
C LEU A 230 5.18 -42.64 39.96
N PRO A 231 6.43 -42.57 39.47
CA PRO A 231 6.69 -42.47 38.04
C PRO A 231 6.47 -43.85 37.35
N PRO A 232 5.86 -43.89 36.15
CA PRO A 232 5.76 -45.12 35.39
C PRO A 232 7.13 -45.54 34.84
N ALA A 233 7.54 -46.74 35.23
CA ALA A 233 8.61 -47.50 34.58
C ALA A 233 8.11 -48.01 33.23
N ASN A 234 8.43 -47.30 32.14
CA ASN A 234 8.67 -47.90 30.82
C ASN A 234 9.23 -46.85 29.86
N GLY A 235 10.42 -47.13 29.37
CA GLY A 235 11.26 -46.21 28.62
C GLY A 235 10.72 -45.87 27.24
N THR A 236 10.95 -44.62 26.84
CA THR A 236 11.20 -44.25 25.45
C THR A 236 12.03 -42.97 25.46
N ARG A 237 13.35 -43.13 25.33
CA ARG A 237 14.27 -41.98 25.19
C ARG A 237 13.96 -41.24 23.88
N PRO A 238 14.05 -39.90 23.85
CA PRO A 238 13.96 -39.13 22.62
C PRO A 238 15.07 -39.55 21.63
N ASN A 239 14.67 -39.91 20.42
CA ASN A 239 15.54 -40.28 19.30
C ASN A 239 16.31 -39.03 18.82
N MET A 240 17.59 -38.88 19.18
CA MET A 240 18.45 -37.84 18.61
C MET A 240 18.92 -38.25 17.20
N PRO A 241 18.89 -37.33 16.22
CA PRO A 241 19.41 -37.61 14.89
C PRO A 241 20.93 -37.80 14.95
N ARG A 242 21.40 -38.99 14.58
CA ARG A 242 22.83 -39.29 14.46
C ARG A 242 23.43 -38.46 13.32
N GLN A 243 24.35 -37.56 13.65
CA GLN A 243 25.23 -36.92 12.68
C GLN A 243 26.06 -38.00 11.96
N ARG A 244 26.04 -38.02 10.63
CA ARG A 244 26.93 -38.88 9.82
C ARG A 244 28.35 -38.29 9.82
N PRO A 245 29.41 -39.09 9.93
CA PRO A 245 30.78 -38.64 9.73
C PRO A 245 31.04 -38.29 8.25
N PRO A 246 31.99 -37.38 7.96
CA PRO A 246 32.37 -37.04 6.59
C PRO A 246 33.12 -38.20 5.91
N GLU A 247 32.81 -38.47 4.65
CA GLU A 247 33.51 -39.47 3.84
C GLU A 247 34.92 -38.97 3.45
N PRO A 248 35.95 -39.83 3.51
CA PRO A 248 37.30 -39.48 3.09
C PRO A 248 37.48 -39.63 1.57
N ARG A 249 37.80 -38.50 0.92
CA ARG A 249 38.43 -38.27 -0.39
C ARG A 249 37.83 -38.94 -1.64
#